data_AF-F4MI36-F1
#
_entry.id   AF-F4MI36-F1
#
_cell.length_a   1.000
_cell.length_b   1.000
_cell.length_c   1.000
_cell.angle_alpha   90.00
_cell.angle_beta   90.00
_cell.angle_gamma   90.00
#
_symmetry.space_group_name_H-M   'P 1'
#
loop_
_entity.id
_entity.type
_entity.pdbx_description
1 polymer ?
#
loop_
_entity_poly.entity_id
_entity_poly.type
_entity_poly.pdbx_seq_one_letter_code
_entity_poly.pdbx_strand_id
1 'polypeptide(L)'
;EVKASMEYMAMAAYFSRDTVNRPGFAKHFFEASSEEREHATKLIEYLLVRGGLDMFKETNNVTDLIKVPLPKTLEWKSGVDALEEALKLEAEVTRSIRGVIKECEGDKNDYHLVDYLTGEFLEEQYQGQRELAGKVSTLRKMMKTHGVVGEFLYDKKLLE
;
A
#
# COMPACT_ATOMS: atom_id res chain seq x y z
N GLU A 1 -0.57 -0.57 -5.73
CA GLU A 1 0.46 -1.53 -6.17
C GLU A 1 1.82 -0.86 -6.44
N VAL A 2 2.42 -0.85 -7.64
CA VAL A 2 3.86 -0.45 -7.82
C VAL A 2 4.21 0.92 -7.23
N LYS A 3 3.38 1.94 -7.46
CA LYS A 3 3.57 3.26 -6.85
C LYS A 3 3.54 3.18 -5.32
N ALA A 4 2.54 2.50 -4.76
CA ALA A 4 2.37 2.38 -3.31
C ALA A 4 3.52 1.59 -2.68
N SER A 5 3.99 0.52 -3.34
CA SER A 5 5.20 -0.21 -2.95
C SER A 5 6.42 0.70 -2.80
N MET A 6 6.62 1.65 -3.71
CA MET A 6 7.72 2.62 -3.65
C MET A 6 7.53 3.66 -2.54
N GLU A 7 6.30 4.17 -2.33
CA GLU A 7 6.00 5.10 -1.23
C GLU A 7 6.28 4.43 0.14
N TYR A 8 5.85 3.18 0.32
CA TYR A 8 6.16 2.40 1.53
C TYR A 8 7.65 2.13 1.71
N MET A 9 8.37 1.84 0.61
CA MET A 9 9.82 1.67 0.67
C MET A 9 10.52 2.95 1.15
N ALA A 10 10.05 4.13 0.74
CA ALA A 10 10.57 5.41 1.22
C ALA A 10 10.29 5.63 2.71
N MET A 11 9.07 5.32 3.17
CA MET A 11 8.74 5.36 4.60
C MET A 11 9.68 4.44 5.41
N ALA A 12 9.86 3.20 4.95
CA ALA A 12 10.73 2.24 5.61
C ALA A 12 12.19 2.71 5.69
N ALA A 13 12.71 3.25 4.59
CA ALA A 13 14.06 3.82 4.54
C ALA A 13 14.21 5.01 5.49
N TYR A 14 13.20 5.88 5.58
CA TYR A 14 13.20 7.01 6.51
C TYR A 14 13.29 6.57 7.97
N PHE A 15 12.45 5.62 8.39
CA PHE A 15 12.46 5.11 9.78
C PHE A 15 13.72 4.29 10.11
N SER A 16 14.43 3.82 9.09
CA SER A 16 15.72 3.13 9.22
C SER A 16 16.92 4.07 9.42
N ARG A 17 16.77 5.39 9.21
CA ARG A 17 17.84 6.37 9.42
C ARG A 17 18.32 6.32 10.87
N ASP A 18 19.62 6.43 11.10
CA ASP A 18 20.24 6.49 12.43
C ASP A 18 19.67 7.61 13.31
N THR A 19 19.34 8.77 12.72
CA THR A 19 18.74 9.91 13.42
C THR A 19 17.26 9.72 13.77
N VAL A 20 16.58 8.74 13.18
CA VAL A 20 15.15 8.44 13.45
C VAL A 20 15.03 7.17 14.29
N ASN A 21 15.69 6.09 13.84
CA ASN A 21 15.85 4.80 14.50
C ASN A 21 14.55 4.26 15.11
N ARG A 22 13.59 3.95 14.24
CA ARG A 22 12.30 3.30 14.57
C ARG A 22 12.19 1.99 13.79
N PRO A 23 12.93 0.95 14.21
CA PRO A 23 13.02 -0.30 13.48
C PRO A 23 11.69 -1.07 13.36
N GLY A 24 10.74 -0.89 14.30
CA GLY A 24 9.41 -1.51 14.20
C GLY A 24 8.56 -0.88 13.10
N PHE A 25 8.60 0.44 12.98
CA PHE A 25 7.98 1.13 11.83
C PHE A 25 8.68 0.78 10.52
N ALA A 26 10.01 0.73 10.51
CA ALA A 26 10.76 0.34 9.33
C ALA A 26 10.38 -1.06 8.83
N LYS A 27 10.34 -2.05 9.74
CA LYS A 27 9.88 -3.42 9.46
C LYS A 27 8.46 -3.41 8.87
N HIS A 28 7.52 -2.76 9.55
CA HIS A 28 6.14 -2.67 9.11
C HIS A 28 5.99 -2.11 7.68
N PHE A 29 6.71 -1.04 7.35
CA PHE A 29 6.64 -0.44 6.01
C PHE A 29 7.42 -1.22 4.95
N PHE A 30 8.47 -1.96 5.30
CA PHE A 30 9.11 -2.91 4.36
C PHE A 30 8.19 -4.08 4.02
N GLU A 31 7.45 -4.58 5.00
CA GLU A 31 6.42 -5.61 4.80
C GLU A 31 5.32 -5.10 3.88
N ALA A 32 4.75 -3.92 4.18
CA ALA A 32 3.74 -3.28 3.32
C ALA A 32 4.24 -3.00 1.90
N SER A 33 5.50 -2.56 1.75
CA SER A 33 6.12 -2.37 0.43
C SER A 33 6.21 -3.68 -0.37
N SER A 34 6.45 -4.80 0.31
CA SER A 34 6.53 -6.12 -0.30
C SER A 34 5.15 -6.65 -0.68
N GLU A 35 4.15 -6.48 0.18
CA GLU A 35 2.75 -6.82 -0.06
C GLU A 35 2.19 -6.09 -1.30
N GLU A 36 2.40 -4.77 -1.41
CA GLU A 36 2.00 -3.99 -2.59
C GLU A 36 2.70 -4.45 -3.89
N ARG A 37 3.89 -5.03 -3.79
CA ARG A 37 4.59 -5.63 -4.94
C ARG A 37 3.96 -6.98 -5.32
N GLU A 38 3.52 -7.74 -4.34
CA GLU A 38 2.77 -8.99 -4.56
C GLU A 38 1.42 -8.68 -5.21
N HIS A 39 0.70 -7.64 -4.77
CA HIS A 39 -0.53 -7.17 -5.42
C HIS A 39 -0.30 -6.78 -6.89
N ALA A 40 0.80 -6.08 -7.20
CA ALA A 40 1.16 -5.77 -8.59
C ALA A 40 1.36 -7.05 -9.41
N THR A 41 2.02 -8.05 -8.81
CA THR A 41 2.30 -9.34 -9.44
C THR A 41 1.00 -10.12 -9.69
N LYS A 42 0.12 -10.22 -8.69
CA LYS A 42 -1.22 -10.82 -8.80
C LYS A 42 -2.02 -10.25 -9.98
N LEU A 43 -1.99 -8.92 -10.17
CA LEU A 43 -2.69 -8.28 -11.31
C LEU A 43 -2.05 -8.61 -12.66
N ILE A 44 -0.71 -8.65 -12.74
CA ILE A 44 0.00 -9.03 -13.97
C ILE A 44 -0.28 -10.50 -14.33
N GLU A 45 -0.26 -11.39 -13.34
CA GLU A 45 -0.60 -12.81 -13.50
C GLU A 45 -2.05 -12.99 -13.94
N TYR A 46 -2.98 -12.22 -13.38
CA TYR A 46 -4.36 -12.22 -13.83
C TYR A 46 -4.48 -11.84 -15.31
N LEU A 47 -3.81 -10.77 -15.74
CA LEU A 47 -3.78 -10.36 -17.15
C LEU A 47 -3.18 -11.45 -18.05
N LEU A 48 -2.14 -12.14 -17.59
CA LEU A 48 -1.51 -13.26 -18.30
C LEU A 48 -2.48 -14.42 -18.53
N VAL A 49 -3.20 -14.86 -17.49
CA VAL A 49 -4.18 -15.95 -17.58
C VAL A 49 -5.32 -15.63 -18.54
N ARG A 50 -5.68 -14.35 -18.66
CA ARG A 50 -6.73 -13.87 -19.58
C ARG A 50 -6.23 -13.61 -21.01
N GLY A 51 -4.96 -13.88 -21.30
CA GLY A 51 -4.34 -13.63 -22.61
C GLY A 51 -4.09 -12.14 -22.90
N GLY A 52 -4.21 -11.27 -21.89
CA GLY A 52 -4.12 -9.81 -22.03
C GLY A 52 -2.73 -9.32 -22.42
N LEU A 53 -1.66 -10.07 -22.14
CA LEU A 53 -0.32 -9.66 -22.55
C LEU A 53 -0.06 -9.80 -24.07
N ASP A 54 -0.89 -10.55 -24.80
CA ASP A 54 -0.81 -10.59 -26.26
C ASP A 54 -1.24 -9.26 -26.90
N MET A 55 -2.06 -8.44 -26.21
CA MET A 55 -2.39 -7.07 -26.65
C MET A 55 -1.17 -6.14 -26.64
N PHE A 56 -0.11 -6.48 -25.91
CA PHE A 56 1.13 -5.69 -25.84
C PHE A 56 2.12 -6.04 -26.95
N LYS A 57 1.87 -7.09 -27.74
CA LYS A 57 2.69 -7.43 -28.91
C LYS A 57 2.61 -6.39 -30.03
N GLU A 58 1.48 -5.67 -30.13
CA GLU A 58 1.24 -4.74 -31.23
C GLU A 58 1.46 -3.26 -30.89
N THR A 59 1.41 -2.87 -29.61
CA THR A 59 1.29 -1.43 -29.29
C THR A 59 2.17 -0.83 -28.19
N ASN A 60 2.78 -1.54 -27.22
CA ASN A 60 3.67 -0.88 -26.24
C ASN A 60 4.57 -1.86 -25.47
N ASN A 61 5.80 -1.43 -25.21
CA ASN A 61 6.84 -2.15 -24.49
C ASN A 61 6.36 -2.56 -23.08
N VAL A 62 6.78 -3.73 -22.58
CA VAL A 62 6.52 -4.19 -21.19
C VAL A 62 6.89 -3.12 -20.15
N THR A 63 7.83 -2.22 -20.47
CA THR A 63 8.18 -1.08 -19.61
C THR A 63 7.04 -0.08 -19.38
N ASP A 64 6.01 -0.05 -20.23
CA ASP A 64 4.85 0.83 -20.03
C ASP A 64 3.86 0.29 -18.98
N LEU A 65 3.86 -1.03 -18.74
CA LEU A 65 3.09 -1.66 -17.65
C LEU A 65 3.64 -1.28 -16.28
N ILE A 66 4.97 -1.14 -16.18
CA ILE A 66 5.66 -0.90 -14.91
C ILE A 66 6.40 0.43 -15.00
N LYS A 67 5.68 1.51 -14.72
CA LYS A 67 6.30 2.81 -14.45
C LYS A 67 6.57 2.89 -12.97
N VAL A 68 7.83 3.15 -12.61
CA VAL A 68 8.28 3.30 -11.22
C VAL A 68 8.34 4.80 -10.89
N PRO A 69 7.28 5.40 -10.33
CA PRO A 69 7.31 6.79 -9.93
C PRO A 69 8.22 6.97 -8.71
N LEU A 70 8.85 8.15 -8.62
CA LEU A 70 9.52 8.55 -7.39
C LEU A 70 8.49 8.81 -6.28
N PRO A 71 8.79 8.40 -5.03
CA PRO A 71 7.99 8.73 -3.86
C PRO A 71 7.81 10.24 -3.72
N LYS A 72 6.62 10.68 -3.30
CA LYS A 72 6.31 12.12 -3.16
C LYS A 72 6.84 12.71 -1.86
N THR A 73 6.77 11.93 -0.78
CA THR A 73 7.15 12.36 0.57
C THR A 73 8.42 11.61 0.97
N LEU A 74 9.39 12.34 1.52
CA LEU A 74 10.69 11.79 1.93
C LEU A 74 10.98 12.02 3.42
N GLU A 75 10.14 12.78 4.11
CA GLU A 75 10.31 13.10 5.53
C GLU A 75 8.96 13.09 6.26
N TRP A 76 8.95 12.52 7.46
CA TRP A 76 7.78 12.43 8.33
C TRP A 76 8.10 13.03 9.69
N LYS A 77 7.17 13.74 10.32
CA LYS A 77 7.45 14.35 11.64
C LYS A 77 7.30 13.36 12.80
N SER A 78 6.51 12.31 12.59
CA SER A 78 6.25 11.24 13.56
C SER A 78 5.73 9.98 12.86
N GLY A 79 5.73 8.86 13.59
CA GLY A 79 5.06 7.63 13.18
C GLY A 79 3.56 7.80 12.99
N VAL A 80 2.92 8.77 13.66
CA VAL A 80 1.49 9.09 13.44
C VAL A 80 1.30 9.65 12.04
N ASP A 81 2.14 10.60 11.62
CA ASP A 81 2.04 11.22 10.31
C ASP A 81 2.26 10.20 9.20
N ALA A 82 3.23 9.30 9.36
CA ALA A 82 3.49 8.23 8.40
C ALA A 82 2.32 7.24 8.29
N LEU A 83 1.75 6.80 9.42
CA LEU A 83 0.59 5.91 9.41
C LEU A 83 -0.68 6.57 8.84
N GLU A 84 -0.85 7.88 9.05
CA GLU A 84 -1.94 8.63 8.42
C GLU A 84 -1.77 8.75 6.90
N GLU A 85 -0.53 8.92 6.44
CA GLU A 85 -0.21 8.94 5.01
C GLU A 85 -0.42 7.56 4.37
N ALA A 86 0.03 6.49 5.04
CA ALA A 86 -0.27 5.11 4.65
C ALA A 86 -1.77 4.88 4.52
N LEU A 87 -2.57 5.29 5.50
CA LEU A 87 -4.02 5.15 5.45
C LEU A 87 -4.66 5.93 4.29
N LYS A 88 -4.14 7.11 3.96
CA LYS A 88 -4.59 7.90 2.79
C LYS A 88 -4.23 7.19 1.48
N LEU A 89 -3.02 6.64 1.38
CA LEU A 89 -2.56 5.85 0.24
C LEU A 89 -3.45 4.63 0.02
N GLU A 90 -3.76 3.86 1.07
CA GLU A 90 -4.69 2.72 0.99
C GLU A 90 -6.08 3.13 0.51
N ALA A 91 -6.59 4.26 1.01
CA ALA A 91 -7.87 4.78 0.57
C ALA A 91 -7.84 5.22 -0.91
N GLU A 92 -6.71 5.73 -1.42
CA GLU A 92 -6.52 6.03 -2.84
C GLU A 92 -6.51 4.75 -3.69
N VAL A 93 -5.75 3.73 -3.28
CA VAL A 93 -5.69 2.42 -3.97
C VAL A 93 -7.08 1.79 -4.03
N THR A 94 -7.80 1.78 -2.90
CA THR A 94 -9.17 1.26 -2.83
C THR A 94 -10.12 1.99 -3.79
N ARG A 95 -10.02 3.33 -3.89
CA ARG A 95 -10.81 4.09 -4.87
C ARG A 95 -10.45 3.73 -6.30
N SER A 96 -9.17 3.47 -6.58
CA SER A 96 -8.70 3.04 -7.89
C SER A 96 -9.26 1.66 -8.26
N ILE A 97 -9.20 0.68 -7.35
CA ILE A 97 -9.75 -0.68 -7.57
C ILE A 97 -11.26 -0.60 -7.85
N ARG A 98 -12.01 0.18 -7.06
CA ARG A 98 -13.45 0.42 -7.31
C ARG A 98 -13.71 1.10 -8.65
N GLY A 99 -12.79 1.92 -9.13
CA GLY A 99 -12.86 2.51 -10.47
C GLY A 99 -12.74 1.44 -11.55
N VAL A 100 -11.74 0.56 -11.43
CA VAL A 100 -11.54 -0.56 -12.35
C VAL A 100 -12.74 -1.50 -12.37
N ILE A 101 -13.27 -1.87 -11.20
CA ILE A 101 -14.48 -2.71 -11.09
C ILE A 101 -15.64 -2.13 -11.88
N LYS A 102 -15.94 -0.83 -11.72
CA LYS A 102 -17.02 -0.16 -12.45
C LYS A 102 -16.85 -0.21 -13.96
N GLU A 103 -15.63 0.00 -14.46
CA GLU A 103 -15.34 -0.11 -15.90
C GLU A 103 -15.54 -1.54 -16.40
N CYS A 104 -15.14 -2.54 -15.60
CA CYS A 104 -15.28 -3.95 -15.93
C CYS A 104 -16.74 -4.45 -15.86
N GLU A 105 -17.58 -3.87 -15.00
CA GLU A 105 -19.02 -4.16 -14.90
C GLU A 105 -19.86 -3.53 -16.03
N GLY A 106 -19.26 -2.66 -16.87
CA GLY A 106 -19.93 -1.99 -17.99
C GLY A 106 -20.36 -2.91 -19.14
N ASP A 107 -20.43 -2.39 -20.37
CA ASP A 107 -21.10 -3.04 -21.51
C ASP A 107 -20.68 -4.49 -21.84
N LYS A 108 -19.43 -4.87 -21.57
CA LYS A 108 -18.94 -6.24 -21.80
C LYS A 108 -19.03 -7.16 -20.57
N ASN A 109 -19.27 -6.58 -19.40
CA ASN A 109 -19.39 -7.20 -18.08
C ASN A 109 -18.44 -8.39 -17.85
N ASP A 110 -17.21 -8.10 -17.40
CA ASP A 110 -16.23 -9.13 -17.03
C ASP A 110 -16.47 -9.63 -15.61
N TYR A 111 -17.46 -10.51 -15.46
CA TYR A 111 -17.88 -11.06 -14.16
C TYR A 111 -16.72 -11.64 -13.34
N HIS A 112 -15.78 -12.32 -14.00
CA HIS A 112 -14.67 -12.96 -13.30
C HIS A 112 -13.65 -11.96 -12.76
N LEU A 113 -13.34 -10.89 -13.51
CA LEU A 113 -12.44 -9.84 -13.01
C LEU A 113 -13.10 -9.04 -11.89
N VAL A 114 -14.40 -8.76 -12.01
CA VAL A 114 -15.18 -8.08 -10.99
C VAL A 114 -15.20 -8.88 -9.69
N ASP A 115 -15.47 -10.18 -9.76
CA ASP A 115 -15.44 -11.09 -8.61
C ASP A 115 -14.05 -11.14 -7.97
N TYR A 116 -12.99 -11.32 -8.77
CA TYR A 116 -11.61 -11.36 -8.28
C TYR A 116 -11.20 -10.07 -7.54
N LEU A 117 -11.45 -8.89 -8.14
CA LEU A 117 -11.12 -7.61 -7.52
C LEU A 117 -11.99 -7.33 -6.28
N THR A 118 -13.23 -7.80 -6.25
CA THR A 118 -14.14 -7.57 -5.13
C THR A 118 -13.85 -8.51 -3.96
N GLY A 119 -13.64 -9.79 -4.24
CA GLY A 119 -13.49 -10.85 -3.23
C GLY A 119 -12.09 -10.88 -2.61
N GLU A 120 -11.04 -10.67 -3.40
CA GLU A 120 -9.66 -10.68 -2.88
C GLU A 120 -9.21 -9.26 -2.54
N PHE A 121 -9.09 -8.38 -3.54
CA PHE A 121 -8.45 -7.09 -3.36
C PHE A 121 -9.24 -6.15 -2.43
N LEU A 122 -10.55 -5.97 -2.64
CA LEU A 122 -11.31 -5.07 -1.77
C LEU A 122 -11.40 -5.57 -0.33
N GLU A 123 -11.44 -6.89 -0.10
CA GLU A 123 -11.42 -7.46 1.24
C GLU A 123 -10.09 -7.13 1.95
N GLU A 124 -8.95 -7.40 1.30
CA GLU A 124 -7.62 -7.04 1.80
C GLU A 124 -7.52 -5.53 2.09
N GLN A 125 -7.98 -4.68 1.16
CA GLN A 125 -7.98 -3.22 1.32
C GLN A 125 -8.77 -2.74 2.55
N TYR A 126 -9.95 -3.30 2.82
CA TYR A 126 -10.78 -2.87 3.93
C TYR A 126 -10.22 -3.33 5.29
N GLN A 127 -9.64 -4.54 5.33
CA GLN A 127 -8.95 -5.04 6.52
C GLN A 127 -7.71 -4.19 6.83
N GLY A 128 -6.87 -3.93 5.83
CA GLY A 128 -5.66 -3.10 5.97
C GLY A 128 -5.96 -1.68 6.43
N GLN A 129 -6.97 -1.02 5.83
CA GLN A 129 -7.42 0.30 6.29
C GLN A 129 -7.90 0.31 7.74
N ARG A 130 -8.65 -0.71 8.15
CA ARG A 130 -9.13 -0.83 9.53
C ARG A 130 -7.97 -1.01 10.50
N GLU A 131 -6.98 -1.80 10.14
CA GLU A 131 -5.78 -2.01 10.94
C GLU A 131 -4.98 -0.71 11.09
N LEU A 132 -4.64 -0.05 9.98
CA LEU A 132 -3.94 1.24 9.97
C LEU A 132 -4.68 2.31 10.79
N ALA A 133 -6.00 2.44 10.61
CA ALA A 133 -6.81 3.37 11.39
C ALA A 133 -6.76 3.07 12.91
N GLY A 134 -6.68 1.78 13.27
CA GLY A 134 -6.47 1.32 14.64
C GLY A 134 -5.10 1.69 15.19
N LYS A 135 -4.04 1.49 14.38
CA LYS A 135 -2.65 1.87 14.71
C LYS A 135 -2.54 3.37 14.94
N VAL A 136 -3.03 4.19 13.99
CA VAL A 136 -3.11 5.65 14.09
C VAL A 136 -3.81 6.08 15.37
N SER A 137 -4.99 5.52 15.66
CA SER A 137 -5.78 5.89 16.83
C SER A 137 -5.05 5.56 18.15
N THR A 138 -4.36 4.43 18.20
CA THR A 138 -3.63 3.98 19.39
C THR A 138 -2.39 4.84 19.61
N LEU A 139 -1.56 4.99 18.58
CA LEU A 139 -0.33 5.77 18.66
C LEU A 139 -0.63 7.25 18.96
N ARG A 140 -1.66 7.84 18.35
CA ARG A 140 -2.06 9.22 18.65
C ARG A 140 -2.44 9.42 20.12
N LYS A 141 -3.12 8.45 20.74
CA LYS A 141 -3.43 8.49 22.18
C LYS A 141 -2.15 8.38 23.02
N MET A 142 -1.23 7.49 22.66
CA MET A 142 0.05 7.34 23.36
C MET A 142 0.91 8.60 23.25
N MET A 143 1.00 9.20 22.06
CA MET A 143 1.71 10.46 21.82
C MET A 143 1.12 11.61 22.63
N LYS A 144 -0.21 11.69 22.74
CA LYS A 144 -0.88 12.72 23.55
C LYS A 144 -0.54 12.63 25.04
N THR A 145 -0.43 11.41 25.57
CA THR A 145 -0.19 11.18 27.01
C THR A 145 1.30 11.13 27.38
N HIS A 146 2.13 10.59 26.50
CA HIS A 146 3.53 10.23 26.81
C HIS A 146 4.56 10.86 25.84
N GLY A 147 4.13 11.66 24.86
CA GLY A 147 5.02 12.30 23.88
C GLY A 147 5.90 11.29 23.15
N VAL A 148 7.19 11.63 22.98
CA VAL A 148 8.19 10.82 22.26
C VAL A 148 8.36 9.41 22.85
N VAL A 149 8.17 9.24 24.16
CA VAL A 149 8.22 7.92 24.80
C VAL A 149 7.09 7.03 24.30
N GLY A 150 5.92 7.61 24.01
CA GLY A 150 4.79 6.89 23.43
C GLY A 150 5.11 6.28 22.07
N GLU A 151 5.79 7.03 21.19
CA GLU A 151 6.25 6.53 19.90
C GLU A 151 7.32 5.44 20.05
N PHE A 152 8.28 5.63 20.95
CA PHE A 152 9.32 4.65 21.20
C PHE A 152 8.73 3.31 21.69
N LEU A 153 7.80 3.34 22.64
CA LEU A 153 7.13 2.14 23.14
C LEU A 153 6.31 1.45 22.05
N TYR A 154 5.62 2.23 21.23
CA TYR A 154 4.84 1.70 20.12
C TYR A 154 5.72 1.05 19.05
N ASP A 155 6.86 1.67 18.73
CA ASP A 155 7.89 1.09 17.84
C ASP A 155 8.35 -0.28 18.33
N LYS A 156 8.62 -0.43 19.63
CA LYS A 156 9.00 -1.74 20.20
C LYS A 156 7.89 -2.77 20.07
N LYS A 157 6.64 -2.37 20.27
CA LYS A 157 5.49 -3.25 20.07
C LYS A 157 5.33 -3.70 18.60
N LEU A 158 5.70 -2.88 17.62
CA LEU A 158 5.66 -3.26 16.20
C LEU A 158 6.75 -4.27 15.79
N LEU A 159 7.79 -4.45 16.60
CA LEU A 159 8.84 -5.43 16.31
C LEU A 159 8.47 -6.86 16.72
N GLU A 160 7.68 -6.99 17.77
CA GLU A 160 7.12 -8.26 18.28
C GLU A 160 6.29 -8.95 17.20
#